data_AF-A0A1B6FI17-F1
#
_entry.id   AF-A0A1B6FI17-F1
#
_cell.length_a   1.000
_cell.length_b   1.000
_cell.length_c   1.000
_cell.angle_alpha   90.00
_cell.angle_beta   90.00
_cell.angle_gamma   90.00
#
_symmetry.space_group_name_H-M   'P 1'
#
loop_
_entity.id
_entity.type
_entity.pdbx_description
1 polymer ?
#
loop_
_entity_poly.entity_id
_entity_poly.type
_entity_poly.pdbx_seq_one_letter_code
_entity_poly.pdbx_strand_id
1 'polypeptide(L)'
;MLKLIFILTIAEWYSTASFAYLQNYPNNPGYGRPPSRPGYGGRPSRPSGYGGYEEPDSFIFEDIHNPNRQPEYPPYPPTRSPMRVMYSWREVDFTFPNQDARTNLITTRLFIPRNNLILDVDVYEERPGQPKVFVTLPRVRPGVPVTLATVTSQRRNGSNLLAP
;
A
#
# COMPACT_ATOMS: atom_id res chain seq x y z
N MET A 1 -14.41 18.40 39.03
CA MET A 1 -13.37 19.20 38.34
C MET A 1 -12.24 18.37 37.71
N LEU A 2 -12.06 17.08 38.03
CA LEU A 2 -11.00 16.22 37.48
C LEU A 2 -11.24 15.73 36.02
N LYS A 3 -12.49 15.77 35.53
CA LYS A 3 -12.85 15.34 34.16
C LYS A 3 -12.45 16.33 33.06
N LEU A 4 -12.16 17.59 33.40
CA LEU A 4 -11.80 18.61 32.41
C LEU A 4 -10.28 18.69 32.16
N ILE A 5 -9.46 18.26 33.13
CA ILE A 5 -7.99 18.31 33.06
C ILE A 5 -7.42 17.17 32.17
N PHE A 6 -8.16 16.05 32.00
CA PHE A 6 -7.73 14.93 31.15
C PHE A 6 -8.02 15.10 29.64
N ILE A 7 -8.90 16.03 29.26
CA ILE A 7 -9.17 16.31 27.83
C ILE A 7 -8.07 17.20 27.25
N LEU A 8 -7.47 18.06 28.06
CA LEU A 8 -6.37 18.95 27.64
C LEU A 8 -5.07 18.21 27.35
N THR A 9 -4.75 17.12 28.06
CA THR A 9 -3.52 16.34 27.84
C THR A 9 -3.55 15.50 26.57
N ILE A 10 -4.74 15.12 26.08
CA ILE A 10 -4.90 14.39 24.82
C ILE A 10 -4.79 15.35 23.63
N ALA A 11 -5.26 16.59 23.76
CA ALA A 11 -5.14 17.62 22.70
C ALA A 11 -3.68 18.12 22.51
N GLU A 12 -2.87 18.13 23.56
CA GLU A 12 -1.45 18.47 23.49
C GLU A 12 -0.61 17.39 22.75
N TRP A 13 -1.05 16.13 22.78
CA TRP A 13 -0.49 15.05 21.94
C TRP A 13 -0.76 15.24 20.44
N TYR A 14 -1.89 15.83 20.06
CA TYR A 14 -2.20 16.11 18.65
C TYR A 14 -1.50 17.37 18.11
N SER A 15 -1.23 18.36 18.98
CA SER A 15 -0.68 19.66 18.57
C SER A 15 0.84 19.64 18.34
N THR A 16 1.60 18.93 19.17
CA THR A 16 3.08 18.91 19.06
C THR A 16 3.59 18.06 17.90
N ALA A 17 2.90 16.96 17.57
CA ALA A 17 3.18 16.17 16.36
C ALA A 17 2.91 16.96 15.06
N SER A 18 1.93 17.87 15.09
CA SER A 18 1.59 18.72 13.94
C SER A 18 2.55 19.92 13.78
N PHE A 19 2.98 20.55 14.88
CA PHE A 19 3.86 21.72 14.82
C PHE A 19 5.32 21.40 14.48
N ALA A 20 5.87 20.26 14.93
CA ALA A 20 7.22 19.83 14.55
C ALA A 20 7.31 19.42 13.06
N TYR A 21 6.18 19.03 12.45
CA TYR A 21 6.10 18.69 11.02
C TYR A 21 5.98 19.93 10.13
N LEU A 22 5.35 21.01 10.61
CA LEU A 22 5.10 22.22 9.82
C LEU A 22 6.28 23.21 9.74
N GLN A 23 7.25 23.15 10.66
CA GLN A 23 8.40 24.07 10.65
C GLN A 23 9.44 23.77 9.55
N ASN A 24 9.39 22.61 8.90
CA ASN A 24 10.34 22.20 7.86
C ASN A 24 9.86 22.42 6.42
N TYR A 25 8.79 23.20 6.20
CA TYR A 25 8.36 23.56 4.85
C TYR A 25 8.99 24.90 4.43
N PRO A 26 10.03 24.91 3.59
CA PRO A 26 10.29 26.09 2.77
C PRO A 26 9.13 26.27 1.77
N ASN A 27 8.68 27.51 1.66
CA ASN A 27 7.63 28.01 0.77
C ASN A 27 7.48 27.22 -0.54
N ASN A 28 6.33 26.54 -0.71
CA ASN A 28 5.95 25.87 -1.95
C ASN A 28 5.46 26.94 -2.96
N PRO A 29 6.17 27.19 -4.08
CA PRO A 29 5.64 28.07 -5.12
C PRO A 29 4.46 27.36 -5.79
N GLY A 30 3.35 28.09 -5.90
CA GLY A 30 2.06 27.59 -6.33
C GLY A 30 2.07 26.81 -7.66
N TYR A 31 1.08 25.91 -7.74
CA TYR A 31 0.76 25.05 -8.87
C TYR A 31 1.00 25.70 -10.25
N GLY A 32 2.09 25.30 -10.90
CA GLY A 32 2.30 25.50 -12.32
C GLY A 32 1.38 24.59 -13.13
N ARG A 33 0.84 25.11 -14.24
CA ARG A 33 0.01 24.35 -15.19
C ARG A 33 0.76 23.10 -15.68
N PRO A 34 0.07 21.96 -15.89
CA PRO A 34 0.69 20.81 -16.56
C PRO A 34 1.15 21.23 -17.96
N PRO A 35 2.33 20.81 -18.45
CA PRO A 35 2.74 21.07 -19.82
C PRO A 35 1.79 20.40 -20.81
N SER A 36 1.52 21.07 -21.93
CA SER A 36 0.68 20.59 -23.02
C SER A 36 1.20 19.24 -23.53
N ARG A 37 0.32 18.23 -23.52
CA ARG A 37 0.59 16.88 -24.01
C ARG A 37 0.97 16.94 -25.50
N PRO A 38 2.16 16.46 -25.92
CA PRO A 38 2.49 16.35 -27.34
C PRO A 38 1.49 15.40 -28.02
N GLY A 39 0.93 15.84 -29.14
CA GLY A 39 -0.05 15.08 -29.91
C GLY A 39 0.53 13.75 -30.40
N TYR A 40 -0.25 12.68 -30.29
CA TYR A 40 0.06 11.40 -30.92
C TYR A 40 -0.20 11.50 -32.43
N GLY A 41 0.80 11.96 -33.16
CA GLY A 41 0.83 11.96 -34.61
C GLY A 41 2.22 11.61 -35.09
N GLY A 42 2.41 10.35 -35.47
CA GLY A 42 3.65 9.87 -36.08
C GLY A 42 4.03 8.48 -35.57
N ARG A 43 3.88 7.46 -36.43
CA ARG A 43 4.48 6.14 -36.20
C ARG A 43 6.01 6.30 -36.21
N PRO A 44 6.73 5.93 -35.14
CA PRO A 44 8.18 5.83 -35.20
C PRO A 44 8.59 4.64 -36.08
N SER A 45 9.57 4.83 -36.95
CA SER A 45 10.23 3.74 -37.66
C SER A 45 10.88 2.77 -36.67
N ARG A 46 10.63 1.47 -36.83
CA ARG A 46 11.17 0.40 -35.95
C ARG A 46 12.71 0.42 -35.95
N PRO A 47 13.38 0.37 -34.77
CA PRO A 47 14.80 0.09 -34.68
C PRO A 47 15.06 -1.38 -35.02
N SER A 48 15.98 -1.63 -35.95
CA SER A 48 16.51 -2.96 -36.24
C SER A 48 17.36 -3.46 -35.08
N GLY A 49 16.98 -4.59 -34.49
CA GLY A 49 17.88 -5.41 -33.68
C GLY A 49 17.71 -5.31 -32.17
N TYR A 50 16.65 -5.91 -31.63
CA TYR A 50 16.67 -6.60 -30.33
C TYR A 50 15.74 -7.82 -30.44
N GLY A 51 16.19 -8.94 -29.87
CA GLY A 51 15.69 -10.32 -30.04
C GLY A 51 14.18 -10.48 -30.21
N GLY A 52 13.80 -11.25 -31.24
CA GLY A 52 12.44 -11.50 -31.67
C GLY A 52 11.56 -12.13 -30.58
N TYR A 53 10.62 -11.35 -30.09
CA TYR A 53 9.29 -11.84 -29.78
C TYR A 53 8.58 -11.91 -31.13
N GLU A 54 8.61 -13.08 -31.77
CA GLU A 54 7.56 -13.43 -32.72
C GLU A 54 6.26 -13.38 -31.90
N GLU A 55 5.51 -12.28 -32.03
CA GLU A 55 4.08 -12.36 -31.75
C GLU A 55 3.59 -13.51 -32.62
N PRO A 56 2.97 -14.57 -32.07
CA PRO A 56 2.41 -15.62 -32.90
C PRO A 56 1.43 -14.91 -33.82
N ASP A 57 1.77 -14.92 -35.11
CA ASP A 57 0.97 -14.33 -36.17
C ASP A 57 -0.47 -14.72 -35.89
N SER A 58 -1.30 -13.68 -35.77
CA SER A 58 -2.76 -13.74 -35.72
C SER A 58 -3.31 -15.11 -36.12
N PHE A 59 -4.09 -15.75 -35.25
CA PHE A 59 -4.87 -16.95 -35.54
C PHE A 59 -5.32 -16.94 -37.02
N ILE A 60 -4.60 -17.66 -37.89
CA ILE A 60 -4.90 -17.67 -39.31
C ILE A 60 -6.14 -18.53 -39.45
N PHE A 61 -7.27 -17.89 -39.80
CA PHE A 61 -8.57 -18.55 -39.96
C PHE A 61 -8.58 -19.64 -41.05
N GLU A 62 -7.49 -19.81 -41.81
CA GLU A 62 -7.33 -20.88 -42.81
C GLU A 62 -6.86 -22.22 -42.22
N ASP A 63 -6.36 -22.28 -40.99
CA ASP A 63 -5.69 -23.48 -40.45
C ASP A 63 -6.65 -24.50 -39.77
N ILE A 64 -7.97 -24.27 -39.85
CA ILE A 64 -9.02 -25.09 -39.21
C ILE A 64 -9.43 -26.36 -39.98
N HIS A 65 -8.85 -26.64 -41.16
CA HIS A 65 -9.30 -27.74 -42.03
C HIS A 65 -8.43 -29.00 -42.05
N ASN A 66 -7.47 -29.17 -41.13
CA ASN A 66 -6.73 -30.42 -40.99
C ASN A 66 -7.21 -31.25 -39.77
N PRO A 67 -8.08 -32.27 -39.97
CA PRO A 67 -8.63 -33.06 -38.87
C PRO A 67 -7.60 -33.97 -38.16
N ASN A 68 -6.37 -34.08 -38.68
CA ASN A 68 -5.34 -34.99 -38.16
C ASN A 68 -4.17 -34.29 -37.44
N ARG A 69 -4.20 -32.95 -37.26
CA ARG A 69 -3.19 -32.25 -36.46
C ARG A 69 -3.58 -32.31 -34.98
N GLN A 70 -2.78 -32.98 -34.16
CA GLN A 70 -2.79 -32.70 -32.72
C GLN A 70 -2.04 -31.39 -32.49
N PRO A 71 -2.62 -30.40 -31.78
CA PRO A 71 -1.90 -29.19 -31.47
C PRO A 71 -0.76 -29.54 -30.51
N GLU A 72 0.46 -29.53 -31.02
CA GLU A 72 1.67 -29.66 -30.23
C GLU A 72 1.88 -28.33 -29.49
N TYR A 73 1.16 -28.15 -28.38
CA TYR A 73 1.40 -27.02 -27.50
C TYR A 73 2.76 -27.24 -26.83
N PRO A 74 3.76 -26.36 -27.05
CA PRO A 74 4.98 -26.43 -26.26
C PRO A 74 4.58 -26.35 -24.78
N PRO A 75 5.21 -27.13 -23.88
CA PRO A 75 4.91 -27.04 -22.46
C PRO A 75 5.17 -25.60 -22.02
N TYR A 76 4.13 -24.91 -21.58
CA TYR A 76 4.25 -23.54 -21.08
C TYR A 76 5.39 -23.51 -20.04
N PRO A 77 6.44 -22.68 -20.21
CA PRO A 77 7.41 -22.49 -19.15
C PRO A 77 6.63 -22.06 -17.90
N PRO A 78 6.95 -22.54 -16.69
CA PRO A 78 6.22 -22.17 -15.48
C PRO A 78 6.24 -20.65 -15.32
N THR A 79 5.14 -19.99 -15.70
CA THR A 79 5.04 -18.53 -15.82
C THR A 79 4.87 -17.83 -14.46
N ARG A 80 5.15 -18.51 -13.35
CA ARG A 80 4.81 -18.01 -12.01
C ARG A 80 6.07 -17.73 -11.21
N SER A 81 6.58 -16.51 -11.35
CA SER A 81 7.36 -15.92 -10.26
C SER A 81 6.37 -15.63 -9.12
N PRO A 82 6.50 -16.27 -7.94
CA PRO A 82 5.57 -16.04 -6.85
C PRO A 82 5.68 -14.60 -6.36
N MET A 83 4.55 -13.99 -6.01
CA MET A 83 4.58 -12.70 -5.32
C MET A 83 5.34 -12.84 -4.00
N ARG A 84 6.25 -11.89 -3.74
CA ARG A 84 6.99 -11.84 -2.48
C ARG A 84 6.14 -11.15 -1.41
N VAL A 85 5.89 -11.84 -0.30
CA VAL A 85 5.25 -11.24 0.87
C VAL A 85 6.20 -10.23 1.51
N MET A 86 5.78 -8.96 1.55
CA MET A 86 6.56 -7.91 2.20
C MET A 86 6.19 -7.75 3.69
N TYR A 87 4.89 -7.81 3.98
CA TYR A 87 4.33 -7.66 5.34
C TYR A 87 3.20 -8.65 5.55
N SER A 88 2.99 -9.05 6.81
CA SER A 88 1.98 -10.04 7.17
C SER A 88 1.40 -9.77 8.55
N TRP A 89 0.13 -10.13 8.71
CA TRP A 89 -0.61 -10.02 9.96
C TRP A 89 -1.37 -11.32 10.21
N ARG A 90 -1.23 -11.85 11.42
CA ARG A 90 -2.18 -12.84 11.95
C ARG A 90 -3.40 -12.14 12.57
N GLU A 91 -3.13 -11.02 13.24
CA GLU A 91 -4.10 -10.09 13.80
C GLU A 91 -3.49 -8.68 13.71
N VAL A 92 -4.31 -7.68 13.43
CA VAL A 92 -3.84 -6.29 13.37
C VAL A 92 -3.48 -5.80 14.77
N ASP A 93 -2.32 -5.18 14.89
CA ASP A 93 -1.86 -4.56 16.13
C ASP A 93 -1.06 -3.29 15.83
N PHE A 94 -0.95 -2.43 16.82
CA PHE A 94 -0.38 -1.09 16.68
C PHE A 94 0.86 -0.92 17.57
N THR A 95 1.67 0.07 17.23
CA THR A 95 2.67 0.62 18.14
C THR A 95 1.98 1.41 19.23
N PHE A 96 2.35 1.16 20.49
CA PHE A 96 1.88 1.92 21.64
C PHE A 96 3.09 2.48 22.41
N PRO A 97 2.96 3.62 23.11
CA PRO A 97 4.07 4.19 23.89
C PRO A 97 4.63 3.21 24.93
N ASN A 98 3.75 2.38 25.51
CA ASN A 98 4.11 1.31 26.43
C ASN A 98 2.99 0.26 26.47
N GLN A 99 3.23 -0.83 27.20
CA GLN A 99 2.30 -1.94 27.33
C GLN A 99 1.01 -1.56 28.08
N ASP A 100 1.09 -0.64 29.05
CA ASP A 100 -0.07 -0.20 29.83
C ASP A 100 -1.07 0.56 28.97
N ALA A 101 -0.60 1.42 28.06
CA ALA A 101 -1.44 2.11 27.09
C ALA A 101 -2.21 1.12 26.20
N ARG A 102 -1.54 0.07 25.73
CA ARG A 102 -2.18 -1.01 24.97
C ARG A 102 -3.23 -1.73 25.79
N THR A 103 -2.88 -2.14 27.01
CA THR A 103 -3.78 -2.85 27.93
C THR A 103 -5.01 -2.01 28.23
N ASN A 104 -4.85 -0.71 28.51
CA ASN A 104 -5.95 0.21 28.78
C ASN A 104 -6.91 0.33 27.59
N LEU A 105 -6.41 0.42 26.36
CA LEU A 105 -7.28 0.47 25.17
C LEU A 105 -8.03 -0.85 24.94
N ILE A 106 -7.41 -1.98 25.26
CA ILE A 106 -8.07 -3.29 25.20
C ILE A 106 -9.15 -3.43 26.27
N THR A 107 -8.84 -3.10 27.53
CA THR A 107 -9.78 -3.22 28.64
C THR A 107 -10.98 -2.29 28.50
N THR A 108 -10.76 -1.08 27.95
CA THR A 108 -11.83 -0.12 27.64
C THR A 108 -12.56 -0.41 26.32
N ARG A 109 -12.16 -1.45 25.58
CA ARG A 109 -12.71 -1.83 24.27
C ARG A 109 -12.55 -0.76 23.18
N LEU A 110 -11.68 0.22 23.39
CA LEU A 110 -11.27 1.19 22.36
C LEU A 110 -10.32 0.56 21.33
N PHE A 111 -9.70 -0.56 21.68
CA PHE A 111 -8.98 -1.43 20.76
C PHE A 111 -9.46 -2.87 20.92
N ILE A 112 -10.07 -3.43 19.86
CA ILE A 112 -10.45 -4.84 19.77
C ILE A 112 -9.70 -5.41 18.56
N PRO A 113 -8.56 -6.09 18.76
CA PRO A 113 -7.68 -6.54 17.68
C PRO A 113 -8.41 -7.21 16.50
N ARG A 114 -9.20 -8.26 16.76
CA ARG A 114 -10.05 -8.96 15.77
C ARG A 114 -11.06 -8.13 14.97
N ASN A 115 -11.35 -6.90 15.37
CA ASN A 115 -12.30 -6.02 14.67
C ASN A 115 -11.63 -5.09 13.64
N ASN A 116 -10.30 -5.09 13.59
CA ASN A 116 -9.54 -4.24 12.69
C ASN A 116 -9.34 -4.97 11.36
N LEU A 117 -10.00 -4.49 10.31
CA LEU A 117 -9.90 -5.02 8.95
C LEU A 117 -9.05 -4.07 8.11
N ILE A 118 -8.08 -4.62 7.39
CA ILE A 118 -7.32 -3.88 6.37
C ILE A 118 -8.16 -3.91 5.09
N LEU A 119 -8.55 -2.74 4.59
CA LEU A 119 -9.34 -2.64 3.35
C LEU A 119 -8.44 -2.36 2.14
N ASP A 120 -7.51 -1.42 2.29
CA ASP A 120 -6.66 -0.95 1.22
C ASP A 120 -5.24 -0.66 1.71
N VAL A 121 -4.28 -0.71 0.79
CA VAL A 121 -2.87 -0.37 1.02
C VAL A 121 -2.36 0.48 -0.13
N ASP A 122 -1.57 1.51 0.18
CA ASP A 122 -0.92 2.35 -0.82
C ASP A 122 0.54 2.59 -0.43
N VAL A 123 1.39 2.88 -1.41
CA VAL A 123 2.83 3.05 -1.23
C VAL A 123 3.24 4.42 -1.72
N TYR A 124 3.89 5.17 -0.83
CA TYR A 124 4.55 6.42 -1.18
C TYR A 124 6.05 6.28 -0.96
N GLU A 125 6.83 6.65 -1.95
CA GLU A 125 8.29 6.62 -1.87
C GLU A 125 8.82 8.05 -1.97
N GLU A 126 9.10 8.66 -0.81
CA GLU A 126 9.70 9.99 -0.77
C GLU A 126 11.17 9.97 -1.21
N ARG A 127 11.87 8.88 -0.87
CA ARG A 127 13.28 8.66 -1.19
C ARG A 127 13.46 7.26 -1.79
N PRO A 128 14.30 7.11 -2.83
CA PRO A 128 14.60 5.81 -3.42
C PRO A 128 15.03 4.78 -2.37
N GLY A 129 14.38 3.61 -2.37
CA GLY A 129 14.61 2.50 -1.46
C GLY A 129 13.93 2.59 -0.09
N GLN A 130 13.10 3.61 0.15
CA GLN A 130 12.40 3.81 1.43
C GLN A 130 10.89 3.98 1.24
N PRO A 131 10.18 2.93 0.81
CA PRO A 131 8.74 2.99 0.65
C PRO A 131 8.04 3.12 2.01
N LYS A 132 7.14 4.08 2.11
CA LYS A 132 6.18 4.22 3.19
C LYS A 132 4.87 3.56 2.76
N VAL A 133 4.46 2.52 3.49
CA VAL A 133 3.23 1.79 3.19
C VAL A 133 2.12 2.29 4.10
N PHE A 134 1.07 2.81 3.51
CA PHE A 134 -0.16 3.23 4.17
C PHE A 134 -1.16 2.08 4.17
N VAL A 135 -1.94 1.99 5.24
CA VAL A 135 -2.94 0.95 5.45
C VAL A 135 -4.22 1.61 5.93
N THR A 136 -5.34 1.34 5.28
CA THR A 136 -6.65 1.85 5.69
C THR A 136 -7.43 0.82 6.51
N LEU A 137 -8.01 1.28 7.61
CA LEU A 137 -8.73 0.49 8.61
C LEU A 137 -10.11 1.12 8.85
N PRO A 138 -11.14 0.78 8.05
CA PRO A 138 -12.44 1.41 8.22
C PRO A 138 -13.08 1.03 9.57
N ARG A 139 -13.79 1.99 10.18
CA ARG A 139 -14.54 1.80 11.45
C ARG A 139 -15.87 1.05 11.23
N VAL A 140 -15.82 -0.11 10.59
CA VAL A 140 -17.00 -0.98 10.36
C VAL A 140 -17.46 -1.71 11.62
N ARG A 141 -16.55 -1.89 12.59
CA ARG A 141 -16.82 -2.48 13.91
C ARG A 141 -16.18 -1.62 15.01
N PRO A 142 -16.67 -1.69 16.27
CA PRO A 142 -16.04 -1.01 17.40
C PRO A 142 -14.60 -1.50 17.65
N GLY A 143 -13.79 -0.67 18.30
CA GLY A 143 -12.43 -1.05 18.70
C GLY A 143 -11.36 -0.87 17.63
N VAL A 144 -11.57 0.05 16.69
CA VAL A 144 -10.58 0.48 15.69
C VAL A 144 -9.98 1.82 16.14
N PRO A 145 -8.72 1.84 16.66
CA PRO A 145 -8.14 3.04 17.26
C PRO A 145 -7.85 4.12 16.21
N VAL A 146 -7.38 3.74 15.02
CA VAL A 146 -7.03 4.65 13.90
C VAL A 146 -7.56 4.12 12.58
N THR A 147 -7.91 5.01 11.64
CA THR A 147 -8.49 4.65 10.34
C THR A 147 -7.49 4.66 9.19
N LEU A 148 -6.35 5.32 9.38
CA LEU A 148 -5.21 5.35 8.48
C LEU A 148 -3.98 5.12 9.36
N ALA A 149 -3.08 4.25 8.90
CA ALA A 149 -1.85 3.93 9.60
C ALA A 149 -0.73 3.62 8.61
N THR A 150 0.48 3.48 9.11
CA THR A 150 1.66 3.12 8.33
C THR A 150 2.31 1.85 8.86
N VAL A 151 2.86 1.03 7.97
CA VAL A 151 3.52 -0.22 8.37
C VAL A 151 4.90 0.09 8.95
N THR A 152 5.22 -0.52 10.09
CA THR A 152 6.53 -0.42 10.74
C THR A 152 7.36 -1.70 10.54
N SER A 153 8.66 -1.61 10.81
CA SER A 153 9.55 -2.77 10.90
C SER A 153 9.35 -3.60 12.16
N GLN A 154 8.65 -3.08 13.17
CA GLN A 154 8.40 -3.78 14.43
C GLN A 154 7.41 -4.93 14.23
N ARG A 155 7.57 -6.00 14.99
CA ARG A 155 6.67 -7.16 14.95
C ARG A 155 6.25 -7.61 16.33
N ARG A 156 5.03 -8.13 16.44
CA ARG A 156 4.50 -8.79 17.64
C ARG A 156 3.73 -10.03 17.21
N ASN A 157 4.05 -11.19 17.79
CA ASN A 157 3.36 -12.47 17.53
C ASN A 157 3.23 -12.83 16.04
N GLY A 158 4.24 -12.48 15.23
CA GLY A 158 4.23 -12.72 13.79
C GLY A 158 3.45 -11.68 12.96
N SER A 159 2.83 -10.67 13.55
CA SER A 159 2.25 -9.53 12.83
C SER A 159 3.23 -8.36 12.74
N ASN A 160 3.24 -7.65 11.63
CA ASN A 160 3.83 -6.31 11.55
C ASN A 160 3.01 -5.30 12.38
N LEU A 161 3.64 -4.35 13.04
CA LEU A 161 2.92 -3.32 13.79
C LEU A 161 2.60 -2.11 12.92
N LEU A 162 1.43 -1.55 13.12
CA LEU A 162 0.99 -0.32 12.47
C LEU A 162 1.23 0.90 13.38
N ALA A 163 1.71 2.00 12.80
CA ALA A 163 1.84 3.29 13.48
C ALA A 163 0.75 4.26 12.97
N PRO A 164 0.10 5.04 13.85
CA PRO A 164 -0.83 6.11 13.47
C PRO A 164 -0.25 7.10 12.46
#